data_AF-C7NSK4-F1
#
_entry.id   AF-C7NSK4-F1
#
_cell.length_a   1.000
_cell.length_b   1.000
_cell.length_c   1.000
_cell.angle_alpha   90.00
_cell.angle_beta   90.00
_cell.angle_gamma   90.00
#
_symmetry.space_group_name_H-M   'P 1'
#
loop_
_entity.id
_entity.type
_entity.pdbx_description
1 polymer ?
#
loop_
_entity_poly.entity_id
_entity_poly.type
_entity_poly.pdbx_seq_one_letter_code
_entity_poly.pdbx_strand_id
1 'polypeptide(L)'
;MGESDATGETTGREHWRADRPADDELLGSLWIRWTDGGSDMHLHRICEIVPQLTRTDTFPFLAIKPESGNRPTFERVERDSDGTYRETGAEAQFAFIDGIPRQLLRHAPLVIAVATALLVAGAWLDPSVGPVTDLFPSIAGPDAGLFALYLAITPVLVWLLSMVDVVEYREFPSALAIYGLVGALVAGVGMSVFLTVTADHPSAIEPNVVFVSGYLLLLLVAGQFLYEATLRIEHLFVTLGARSNDIVGDELAYRHFLTDLHDSLRLRVYGLSPSRVFGVLVAAQFAIIWLIGNGPQELDYGLGLLVNASLNAILGTAAFQFLVVVRYFNRLLNASGEYSDVELTYEPFHVDGYGGFRDLGRFAIRINMILTMAGLYLVYRLYVVGGRAIPRGGVMAIGDPLSTAVWLISFVGPVVGYALGAGAWGYYSFWSMHAKMVRDKHRIARKYQGTAREVDNDRTPAAGDRIESFDDSEGPAWAALQAAPTWPLEVNKMASLLSSNVLPLLFPVSNVLF
;
A
#
# COMPACT_ATOMS: atom_id res chain seq x y z
N MET A 1 66.19 -34.10 15.32
CA MET A 1 65.80 -32.70 15.05
C MET A 1 65.53 -32.64 13.54
N GLY A 2 64.41 -33.13 13.01
CA GLY A 2 63.02 -32.88 13.42
C GLY A 2 62.69 -31.41 13.13
N GLU A 3 61.83 -31.01 12.21
CA GLU A 3 60.80 -31.68 11.42
C GLU A 3 60.44 -30.77 10.24
N SER A 4 60.06 -31.36 9.11
CA SER A 4 59.30 -30.72 8.04
C SER A 4 57.87 -30.44 8.51
N ASP A 5 57.28 -29.32 8.13
CA ASP A 5 55.83 -29.10 7.96
C ASP A 5 55.63 -27.61 7.61
N ALA A 6 54.66 -27.16 6.83
CA ALA A 6 53.74 -27.72 5.86
C ALA A 6 53.08 -26.47 5.26
N THR A 7 52.81 -26.51 3.96
CA THR A 7 51.84 -25.64 3.31
C THR A 7 50.55 -25.56 4.12
N GLY A 8 50.18 -24.35 4.54
CA GLY A 8 48.92 -24.08 5.23
C GLY A 8 48.46 -22.68 4.88
N GLU A 9 47.55 -22.61 3.90
CA GLU A 9 46.73 -21.45 3.61
C GLU A 9 46.28 -20.77 4.90
N THR A 10 46.67 -19.51 5.08
CA THR A 10 45.99 -18.61 6.02
C THR A 10 44.73 -18.07 5.35
N THR A 11 43.87 -18.97 4.88
CA THR A 11 42.47 -18.71 4.49
C THR A 11 41.61 -18.62 5.74
N GLY A 12 41.88 -17.60 6.56
CA GLY A 12 41.30 -17.53 7.90
C GLY A 12 41.13 -16.10 8.37
N ARG A 13 40.34 -15.31 7.64
CA ARG A 13 39.54 -14.13 8.10
C ARG A 13 39.13 -13.17 6.98
N GLU A 14 39.67 -13.29 5.77
CA GLU A 14 39.37 -12.34 4.68
C GLU A 14 38.19 -12.75 3.78
N HIS A 15 37.66 -13.97 3.89
CA HIS A 15 36.54 -14.45 3.03
C HIS A 15 35.18 -14.57 3.74
N TRP A 16 35.08 -14.07 4.97
CA TRP A 16 33.81 -13.99 5.72
C TRP A 16 33.31 -12.56 5.90
N ARG A 17 33.61 -11.71 4.93
CA ARG A 17 32.62 -10.74 4.50
C ARG A 17 31.73 -11.49 3.52
N ALA A 18 30.69 -12.17 4.03
CA ALA A 18 29.46 -12.24 3.25
C ALA A 18 29.22 -10.80 2.85
N ASP A 19 29.26 -10.50 1.55
CA ASP A 19 29.23 -9.15 1.00
C ASP A 19 28.12 -8.35 1.70
N ARG A 20 28.49 -7.62 2.76
CA ARG A 20 27.94 -6.31 2.99
C ARG A 20 28.11 -5.65 1.63
N PRO A 21 27.03 -5.23 0.97
CA PRO A 21 27.17 -4.43 -0.23
C PRO A 21 28.28 -3.42 0.01
N ALA A 22 29.29 -3.40 -0.86
CA ALA A 22 30.50 -2.59 -0.65
C ALA A 22 30.16 -1.11 -0.47
N ASP A 23 28.99 -0.71 -0.98
CA ASP A 23 28.28 0.52 -0.65
C ASP A 23 27.28 0.32 0.48
N ASP A 24 27.47 1.04 1.59
CA ASP A 24 26.40 1.28 2.58
C ASP A 24 25.16 1.91 1.90
N GLU A 25 25.31 2.53 0.73
CA GLU A 25 24.24 3.00 -0.15
C GLU A 25 23.33 1.88 -0.70
N LEU A 26 23.83 0.64 -0.87
CA LEU A 26 23.04 -0.51 -1.32
C LEU A 26 22.31 -1.22 -0.17
N LEU A 27 22.87 -1.16 1.04
CA LEU A 27 22.13 -1.44 2.27
C LEU A 27 21.09 -0.35 2.56
N GLY A 28 21.33 0.88 2.11
CA GLY A 28 20.35 1.96 2.03
C GLY A 28 19.31 1.75 0.93
N SER A 29 19.68 1.29 -0.26
CA SER A 29 18.76 1.13 -1.39
C SER A 29 17.69 0.04 -1.16
N LEU A 30 17.92 -0.82 -0.16
CA LEU A 30 16.90 -1.55 0.56
C LEU A 30 15.91 -0.59 1.25
N TRP A 31 14.90 -0.18 0.49
CA TRP A 31 13.72 0.56 0.97
C TRP A 31 13.95 2.01 1.40
N ILE A 32 15.09 2.63 1.06
CA ILE A 32 15.38 4.05 1.30
C ILE A 32 15.52 4.78 -0.04
N ARG A 33 14.41 5.07 -0.73
CA ARG A 33 14.32 6.32 -1.52
C ARG A 33 14.01 7.48 -0.55
N TRP A 34 14.87 7.57 0.45
CA TRP A 34 14.80 8.35 1.68
C TRP A 34 16.23 8.82 2.04
N THR A 35 17.16 8.83 1.07
CA THR A 35 18.57 9.15 1.29
C THR A 35 18.83 10.64 1.52
N ASP A 36 17.79 11.46 1.63
CA ASP A 36 17.87 12.80 2.25
C ASP A 36 17.08 12.86 3.57
N GLY A 37 17.16 11.80 4.40
CA GLY A 37 17.00 11.88 5.86
C GLY A 37 15.81 11.14 6.47
N GLY A 38 16.10 10.12 7.30
CA GLY A 38 15.23 9.66 8.39
C GLY A 38 14.31 8.47 8.09
N SER A 39 13.85 7.79 9.12
CA SER A 39 12.83 6.74 9.07
C SER A 39 11.40 7.29 9.02
N ASP A 40 11.23 8.58 8.68
CA ASP A 40 10.16 9.40 9.26
C ASP A 40 9.11 9.82 8.23
N MET A 41 8.22 8.92 7.79
CA MET A 41 7.15 9.17 6.79
C MET A 41 6.76 10.65 6.51
N HIS A 42 7.40 11.25 5.52
CA HIS A 42 7.10 12.57 4.96
C HIS A 42 6.20 12.41 3.72
N LEU A 43 4.88 12.50 3.91
CA LEU A 43 3.88 12.39 2.82
C LEU A 43 4.21 13.27 1.61
N HIS A 44 4.79 14.45 1.86
CA HIS A 44 5.15 15.42 0.84
C HIS A 44 6.30 15.02 -0.09
N ARG A 45 7.03 13.95 0.24
CA ARG A 45 8.13 13.40 -0.57
C ARG A 45 7.72 12.15 -1.37
N ILE A 46 6.50 11.63 -1.18
CA ILE A 46 6.04 10.37 -1.81
C ILE A 46 5.55 10.58 -3.24
N CYS A 47 4.71 11.59 -3.45
CA CYS A 47 4.08 11.88 -4.73
C CYS A 47 4.56 13.22 -5.29
N GLU A 48 4.71 13.28 -6.61
CA GLU A 48 5.00 14.54 -7.27
C GLU A 48 3.71 15.37 -7.37
N ILE A 49 3.77 16.62 -6.92
CA ILE A 49 2.59 17.51 -6.98
C ILE A 49 2.38 18.05 -8.39
N VAL A 50 3.46 18.49 -9.06
CA VAL A 50 3.35 19.15 -10.37
C VAL A 50 3.92 18.23 -11.46
N PRO A 51 3.11 17.80 -12.44
CA PRO A 51 3.63 17.02 -13.56
C PRO A 51 4.58 17.87 -14.40
N GLN A 52 5.80 17.38 -14.60
CA GLN A 52 6.72 17.98 -15.55
C GLN A 52 6.27 17.59 -16.96
N LEU A 53 6.04 18.56 -17.84
CA LEU A 53 5.67 18.31 -19.23
C LEU A 53 6.89 18.41 -20.14
N THR A 54 7.04 17.44 -21.02
CA THR A 54 8.02 17.42 -22.10
C THR A 54 7.32 17.50 -23.44
N ARG A 55 7.84 18.32 -24.34
CA ARG A 55 7.34 18.41 -25.72
C ARG A 55 7.78 17.18 -26.49
N THR A 56 6.85 16.57 -27.20
CA THR A 56 7.08 15.40 -28.06
C THR A 56 6.82 15.77 -29.52
N ASP A 57 7.51 15.07 -30.43
CA ASP A 57 7.39 15.32 -31.87
C ASP A 57 6.12 14.70 -32.49
N THR A 58 5.43 13.84 -31.74
CA THR A 58 4.21 13.14 -32.18
C THR A 58 3.06 13.38 -31.19
N PHE A 59 1.83 13.33 -31.70
CA PHE A 59 0.63 13.53 -30.89
C PHE A 59 0.48 12.41 -29.84
N PRO A 60 0.19 12.73 -28.56
CA PRO A 60 0.01 14.09 -28.01
C PRO A 60 1.35 14.82 -27.89
N PHE A 61 1.44 16.06 -28.42
CA PHE A 61 2.66 16.90 -28.50
C PHE A 61 3.22 17.35 -27.14
N LEU A 62 2.50 17.04 -26.07
CA LEU A 62 2.92 17.22 -24.69
C LEU A 62 2.75 15.86 -23.99
N ALA A 63 3.85 15.34 -23.47
CA ALA A 63 3.86 14.13 -22.65
C ALA A 63 4.36 14.48 -21.24
N ILE A 64 3.78 13.83 -20.23
CA ILE A 64 4.31 13.92 -18.87
C ILE A 64 5.68 13.23 -18.87
N LYS A 65 6.68 13.93 -18.36
CA LYS A 65 8.04 13.42 -18.22
C LYS A 65 7.99 12.09 -17.46
N PRO A 66 8.67 11.05 -17.95
CA PRO A 66 8.72 9.78 -17.26
C PRO A 66 9.27 9.95 -15.84
N GLU A 67 8.88 9.02 -14.99
CA GLU A 67 9.31 8.94 -13.60
C GLU A 67 10.85 9.00 -13.49
N SER A 68 11.37 9.80 -12.57
CA SER A 68 12.82 9.93 -12.38
C SER A 68 13.39 8.66 -11.75
N GLY A 69 14.52 8.18 -12.29
CA GLY A 69 15.28 7.02 -11.84
C GLY A 69 14.98 5.75 -12.65
N ASN A 70 15.97 4.87 -12.70
CA ASN A 70 15.87 3.61 -13.44
C ASN A 70 14.88 2.69 -12.73
N ARG A 71 13.80 2.32 -13.42
CA ARG A 71 12.94 1.25 -12.90
C ARG A 71 13.73 -0.06 -12.95
N PRO A 72 13.50 -0.96 -12.00
CA PRO A 72 14.22 -2.22 -11.96
C PRO A 72 13.91 -3.05 -13.21
N THR A 73 14.96 -3.54 -13.85
CA THR A 73 14.89 -4.45 -15.00
C THR A 73 15.33 -5.83 -14.59
N PHE A 74 14.82 -6.84 -15.29
CA PHE A 74 15.25 -8.22 -15.15
C PHE A 74 15.31 -8.86 -16.53
N GLU A 75 16.18 -9.85 -16.69
CA GLU A 75 16.25 -10.64 -17.90
C GLU A 75 15.10 -11.65 -17.94
N ARG A 76 14.37 -11.69 -19.06
CA ARG A 76 13.25 -12.62 -19.25
C ARG A 76 13.77 -14.04 -19.43
N VAL A 77 13.07 -14.97 -18.80
CA VAL A 77 13.37 -16.40 -18.83
C VAL A 77 12.14 -17.16 -19.30
N GLU A 78 12.35 -18.10 -20.21
CA GLU A 78 11.33 -19.03 -20.70
C GLU A 78 11.60 -20.43 -20.15
N ARG A 79 10.52 -21.19 -19.92
CA ARG A 79 10.60 -22.61 -19.57
C ARG A 79 10.45 -23.46 -20.83
N ASP A 80 11.46 -24.26 -21.13
CA ASP A 80 11.46 -25.18 -22.25
C ASP A 80 10.57 -26.40 -21.96
N SER A 81 10.21 -27.16 -23.01
CA SER A 81 9.40 -28.39 -22.90
C SER A 81 9.98 -29.45 -21.96
N ASP A 82 11.30 -29.40 -21.80
CA ASP A 82 12.08 -30.38 -21.03
C ASP A 82 12.17 -29.98 -19.54
N GLY A 83 11.53 -28.86 -19.16
CA GLY A 83 11.47 -28.36 -17.79
C GLY A 83 12.63 -27.46 -17.39
N THR A 84 13.62 -27.25 -18.27
CA THR A 84 14.75 -26.34 -18.07
C THR A 84 14.39 -24.88 -18.33
N TYR A 85 15.12 -23.97 -17.70
CA TYR A 85 14.96 -22.54 -17.86
C TYR A 85 16.02 -21.96 -18.81
N ARG A 86 15.60 -21.12 -19.75
CA ARG A 86 16.48 -20.49 -20.74
C ARG A 86 16.33 -18.98 -20.71
N GLU A 87 17.47 -18.30 -20.60
CA GLU A 87 17.56 -16.86 -20.76
C GLU A 87 17.27 -16.45 -22.21
N THR A 88 16.45 -15.42 -22.37
CA THR A 88 16.03 -14.96 -23.70
C THR A 88 16.93 -13.86 -24.27
N GLY A 89 17.78 -13.23 -23.44
CA GLY A 89 18.53 -12.02 -23.80
C GLY A 89 17.67 -10.75 -23.85
N ALA A 90 16.37 -10.84 -23.55
CA ALA A 90 15.46 -9.71 -23.56
C ALA A 90 15.28 -9.15 -22.14
N GLU A 91 15.67 -7.90 -21.94
CA GLU A 91 15.39 -7.20 -20.68
C GLU A 91 13.93 -6.71 -20.63
N ALA A 92 13.27 -6.98 -19.51
CA ALA A 92 11.94 -6.45 -19.20
C ALA A 92 12.01 -5.49 -18.02
N GLN A 93 11.25 -4.40 -18.14
CA GLN A 93 11.04 -3.46 -17.04
C GLN A 93 9.82 -3.90 -16.22
N PHE A 94 10.04 -4.35 -14.98
CA PHE A 94 8.93 -4.80 -14.14
C PHE A 94 8.07 -3.61 -13.70
N ALA A 95 6.76 -3.69 -13.95
CA ALA A 95 5.81 -2.64 -13.61
C ALA A 95 4.51 -3.27 -13.07
N PHE A 96 4.20 -2.98 -11.81
CA PHE A 96 3.00 -3.44 -11.13
C PHE A 96 1.75 -2.69 -11.64
N ILE A 97 1.84 -1.36 -11.75
CA ILE A 97 0.83 -0.50 -12.37
C ILE A 97 1.50 0.32 -13.47
N ASP A 98 0.86 0.39 -14.65
CA ASP A 98 1.40 1.10 -15.81
C ASP A 98 0.34 1.98 -16.50
N GLY A 99 0.82 2.93 -17.31
CA GLY A 99 -0.01 3.87 -18.06
C GLY A 99 -0.72 4.92 -17.19
N ILE A 100 -1.96 5.26 -17.57
CA ILE A 100 -2.75 6.34 -16.94
C ILE A 100 -2.94 6.13 -15.42
N PRO A 101 -3.32 4.93 -14.92
CA PRO A 101 -3.47 4.73 -13.48
C PRO A 101 -2.19 5.02 -12.69
N ARG A 102 -1.01 4.65 -13.22
CA ARG A 102 0.28 4.96 -12.57
C ARG A 102 0.52 6.46 -12.49
N GLN A 103 0.24 7.20 -13.57
CA GLN A 103 0.42 8.66 -13.60
C GLN A 103 -0.53 9.38 -12.64
N LEU A 104 -1.77 8.91 -12.53
CA LEU A 104 -2.74 9.47 -11.58
C LEU A 104 -2.37 9.18 -10.13
N LEU A 105 -1.81 8.00 -9.84
CA LEU A 105 -1.27 7.67 -8.52
C LEU A 105 -0.01 8.49 -8.19
N ARG A 106 0.91 8.66 -9.15
CA ARG A 106 2.11 9.51 -8.99
C ARG A 106 1.75 10.94 -8.62
N HIS A 107 0.66 11.46 -9.18
CA HIS A 107 0.16 12.81 -8.95
C HIS A 107 -1.11 12.84 -8.09
N ALA A 108 -1.30 11.86 -7.20
CA ALA A 108 -2.51 11.74 -6.38
C ALA A 108 -2.90 13.04 -5.65
N PRO A 109 -1.97 13.80 -5.03
CA PRO A 109 -2.31 15.08 -4.40
C PRO A 109 -2.93 16.09 -5.36
N LEU A 110 -2.41 16.21 -6.58
CA LEU A 110 -2.95 17.10 -7.59
C LEU A 110 -4.31 16.61 -8.09
N VAL A 111 -4.44 15.31 -8.36
CA VAL A 111 -5.71 14.71 -8.80
C VAL A 111 -6.81 14.98 -7.77
N ILE A 112 -6.52 14.80 -6.48
CA ILE A 112 -7.48 15.07 -5.41
C ILE A 112 -7.70 16.57 -5.21
N ALA A 113 -6.68 17.42 -5.33
CA ALA A 113 -6.87 18.88 -5.28
C ALA A 113 -7.81 19.35 -6.40
N VAL A 114 -7.62 18.87 -7.62
CA VAL A 114 -8.48 19.17 -8.77
C VAL A 114 -9.89 18.62 -8.56
N ALA A 115 -10.02 17.37 -8.10
CA ALA A 115 -11.34 16.79 -7.78
C ALA A 115 -12.07 17.61 -6.69
N THR A 116 -11.36 18.01 -5.64
CA THR A 116 -11.90 18.86 -4.56
C THR A 116 -12.37 20.20 -5.12
N ALA A 117 -11.54 20.87 -5.92
CA ALA A 117 -11.87 22.15 -6.52
C ALA A 117 -13.08 22.04 -7.46
N LEU A 118 -13.15 21.00 -8.28
CA LEU A 118 -14.29 20.74 -9.17
C LEU A 118 -15.58 20.51 -8.39
N LEU A 119 -15.55 19.69 -7.34
CA LEU A 119 -16.73 19.39 -6.54
C LEU A 119 -17.22 20.61 -5.75
N VAL A 120 -16.29 21.38 -5.17
CA VAL A 120 -16.62 22.64 -4.47
C VAL A 120 -17.21 23.64 -5.46
N ALA A 121 -16.57 23.88 -6.61
CA ALA A 121 -17.09 24.78 -7.63
C ALA A 121 -18.44 24.29 -8.20
N GLY A 122 -18.63 22.98 -8.34
CA GLY A 122 -19.90 22.38 -8.74
C GLY A 122 -21.02 22.68 -7.74
N ALA A 123 -20.76 22.55 -6.44
CA ALA A 123 -21.73 22.89 -5.40
C ALA A 123 -22.09 24.39 -5.34
N TRP A 124 -21.22 25.28 -5.82
CA TRP A 124 -21.56 26.70 -5.96
C TRP A 124 -22.50 26.99 -7.14
N LEU A 125 -22.45 26.16 -8.18
CA LEU A 125 -23.24 26.34 -9.39
C LEU A 125 -24.57 25.59 -9.35
N ASP A 126 -24.65 24.53 -8.54
CA ASP A 126 -25.83 23.68 -8.42
C ASP A 126 -26.60 23.96 -7.12
N PRO A 127 -27.87 24.41 -7.18
CA PRO A 127 -28.66 24.73 -6.00
C PRO A 127 -29.08 23.50 -5.18
N SER A 128 -28.90 22.28 -5.70
CA SER A 128 -29.25 21.03 -4.99
C SER A 128 -28.28 20.67 -3.86
N VAL A 129 -27.11 21.29 -3.81
CA VAL A 129 -26.06 21.00 -2.83
C VAL A 129 -25.57 22.28 -2.18
N GLY A 130 -25.59 22.34 -0.85
CA GLY A 130 -25.04 23.46 -0.10
C GLY A 130 -23.54 23.62 -0.34
N PRO A 131 -23.04 24.81 -0.71
CA PRO A 131 -21.62 25.09 -0.78
C PRO A 131 -20.96 25.04 0.61
N VAL A 132 -19.62 24.95 0.62
CA VAL A 132 -18.84 25.00 1.89
C VAL A 132 -19.05 26.33 2.62
N THR A 133 -19.41 27.41 1.91
CA THR A 133 -19.63 28.73 2.51
C THR A 133 -20.79 28.80 3.47
N ASP A 134 -21.81 27.94 3.32
CA ASP A 134 -22.96 27.90 4.23
C ASP A 134 -22.56 27.48 5.64
N LEU A 135 -21.40 26.81 5.77
CA LEU A 135 -20.86 26.30 7.02
C LEU A 135 -20.02 27.34 7.77
N PHE A 136 -19.66 28.45 7.12
CA PHE A 136 -18.90 29.51 7.75
C PHE A 136 -19.84 30.62 8.23
N PRO A 137 -19.65 31.12 9.46
CA PRO A 137 -20.38 32.30 9.91
C PRO A 137 -20.06 33.47 8.97
N SER A 138 -21.06 34.28 8.62
CA SER A 138 -20.84 35.47 7.80
C SER A 138 -19.87 36.41 8.53
N ILE A 139 -18.62 36.47 8.09
CA ILE A 139 -17.63 37.38 8.66
C ILE A 139 -17.91 38.77 8.08
N ALA A 140 -18.88 39.47 8.66
CA ALA A 140 -19.22 40.84 8.31
C ALA A 140 -18.81 41.79 9.44
N GLY A 141 -18.22 42.94 9.10
CA GLY A 141 -17.84 43.98 10.05
C GLY A 141 -16.32 44.10 10.30
N PRO A 142 -15.90 44.87 11.33
CA PRO A 142 -14.49 45.19 11.60
C PRO A 142 -13.63 43.95 11.90
N ASP A 143 -14.23 42.87 12.41
CA ASP A 143 -13.57 41.60 12.68
C ASP A 143 -13.14 40.87 11.39
N ALA A 144 -13.79 41.15 10.26
CA ALA A 144 -13.39 40.63 8.95
C ALA A 144 -12.00 41.17 8.53
N GLY A 145 -11.74 42.44 8.81
CA GLY A 145 -10.44 43.07 8.56
C GLY A 145 -9.35 42.47 9.45
N LEU A 146 -9.65 42.23 10.73
CA LEU A 146 -8.72 41.59 11.67
C LEU A 146 -8.43 40.12 11.30
N PHE A 147 -9.45 39.38 10.89
CA PHE A 147 -9.28 38.00 10.43
C PHE A 147 -8.50 37.91 9.12
N ALA A 148 -8.77 38.80 8.16
CA ALA A 148 -7.98 38.90 6.93
C ALA A 148 -6.52 39.26 7.22
N LEU A 149 -6.28 40.17 8.17
CA LEU A 149 -4.93 40.52 8.62
C LEU A 149 -4.24 39.32 9.30
N TYR A 150 -4.94 38.57 10.16
CA TYR A 150 -4.43 37.35 10.77
C TYR A 150 -4.03 36.29 9.71
N LEU A 151 -4.88 36.07 8.71
CA LEU A 151 -4.57 35.18 7.58
C LEU A 151 -3.37 35.70 6.78
N ALA A 152 -3.25 37.01 6.56
CA ALA A 152 -2.12 37.62 5.85
C ALA A 152 -0.80 37.58 6.64
N ILE A 153 -0.84 37.56 7.97
CA ILE A 153 0.35 37.41 8.83
C ILE A 153 0.94 36.00 8.70
N THR A 154 0.11 34.98 8.48
CA THR A 154 0.55 33.58 8.40
C THR A 154 1.63 33.33 7.32
N PRO A 155 1.46 33.74 6.04
CA PRO A 155 2.52 33.59 5.05
C PRO A 155 3.76 34.43 5.35
N VAL A 156 3.63 35.57 6.04
CA VAL A 156 4.78 36.39 6.47
C VAL A 156 5.58 35.68 7.57
N LEU A 157 4.91 35.09 8.57
CA LEU A 157 5.57 34.29 9.61
C LEU A 157 6.29 33.07 9.02
N VAL A 158 5.63 32.37 8.11
CA VAL A 158 6.22 31.26 7.37
C VAL A 158 7.45 31.69 6.58
N TRP A 159 7.36 32.82 5.87
CA TRP A 159 8.49 33.38 5.13
C TRP A 159 9.66 33.72 6.06
N LEU A 160 9.39 34.32 7.22
CA LEU A 160 10.41 34.61 8.23
C LEU A 160 11.05 33.33 8.80
N LEU A 161 10.29 32.27 9.07
CA LEU A 161 10.81 30.99 9.53
C LEU A 161 11.69 30.32 8.45
N SER A 162 11.30 30.43 7.19
CA SER A 162 12.10 29.90 6.07
C SER A 162 13.42 30.64 5.87
N MET A 163 13.49 31.93 6.21
CA MET A 163 14.74 32.72 6.13
C MET A 163 15.81 32.32 7.16
N VAL A 164 15.43 31.59 8.21
CA VAL A 164 16.34 31.13 9.28
C VAL A 164 16.64 29.62 9.14
N ASP A 165 16.35 29.03 7.98
CA ASP A 165 16.50 27.58 7.69
C ASP A 165 15.81 26.67 8.73
N VAL A 166 14.84 27.19 9.49
CA VAL A 166 13.97 26.36 10.34
C VAL A 166 13.06 25.49 9.48
N VAL A 167 12.75 25.97 8.27
CA VAL A 167 11.90 25.31 7.29
C VAL A 167 12.59 25.36 5.94
N GLU A 168 12.86 24.19 5.36
CA GLU A 168 13.52 24.07 4.06
C GLU A 168 12.65 24.68 2.94
N TYR A 169 13.08 25.84 2.41
CA TYR A 169 12.29 26.64 1.45
C TYR A 169 11.91 25.87 0.18
N ARG A 170 12.70 24.86 -0.22
CA ARG A 170 12.45 24.04 -1.42
C ARG A 170 11.35 23.00 -1.22
N GLU A 171 11.19 22.48 0.00
CA GLU A 171 10.19 21.46 0.33
C GLU A 171 8.91 22.07 0.94
N PHE A 172 9.00 23.29 1.44
CA PHE A 172 7.88 23.94 2.10
C PHE A 172 6.61 24.09 1.23
N PRO A 173 6.68 24.52 -0.04
CA PRO A 173 5.46 24.67 -0.85
C PRO A 173 4.75 23.33 -1.10
N SER A 174 5.51 22.25 -1.28
CA SER A 174 4.94 20.92 -1.48
C SER A 174 4.36 20.35 -0.19
N ALA A 175 5.06 20.53 0.92
CA ALA A 175 4.55 20.18 2.25
C ALA A 175 3.27 20.97 2.58
N LEU A 176 3.26 22.28 2.39
CA LEU A 176 2.09 23.13 2.63
C LEU A 176 0.90 22.71 1.76
N ALA A 177 1.11 22.44 0.47
CA ALA A 177 0.04 22.00 -0.41
C ALA A 177 -0.55 20.66 0.01
N ILE A 178 0.29 19.66 0.32
CA ILE A 178 -0.17 18.32 0.69
C ILE A 178 -0.79 18.31 2.07
N TYR A 179 -0.11 18.83 3.09
CA TYR A 179 -0.65 18.86 4.45
C TYR A 179 -1.81 19.85 4.59
N GLY A 180 -1.82 20.94 3.81
CA GLY A 180 -2.97 21.85 3.72
C GLY A 180 -4.19 21.16 3.13
N LEU A 181 -4.02 20.39 2.05
CA LEU A 181 -5.12 19.59 1.47
C LEU A 181 -5.59 18.51 2.45
N VAL A 182 -4.68 17.78 3.10
CA VAL A 182 -5.02 16.82 4.15
C VAL A 182 -5.79 17.50 5.29
N GLY A 183 -5.30 18.63 5.78
CA GLY A 183 -5.94 19.41 6.85
C GLY A 183 -7.34 19.89 6.47
N ALA A 184 -7.52 20.40 5.25
CA ALA A 184 -8.83 20.81 4.73
C ALA A 184 -9.80 19.64 4.65
N LEU A 185 -9.36 18.48 4.14
CA LEU A 185 -10.21 17.29 4.04
C LEU A 185 -10.53 16.68 5.42
N VAL A 186 -9.57 16.70 6.36
CA VAL A 186 -9.81 16.29 7.75
C VAL A 186 -10.81 17.22 8.43
N ALA A 187 -10.69 18.53 8.24
CA ALA A 187 -11.68 19.49 8.74
C ALA A 187 -13.06 19.23 8.13
N GLY A 188 -13.14 18.91 6.83
CA GLY A 188 -14.37 18.50 6.18
C GLY A 188 -14.98 17.21 6.76
N VAL A 189 -14.17 16.19 7.02
CA VAL A 189 -14.62 14.98 7.74
C VAL A 189 -15.13 15.32 9.13
N GLY A 190 -14.39 16.12 9.89
CA GLY A 190 -14.79 16.56 11.23
C GLY A 190 -16.11 17.31 11.22
N MET A 191 -16.31 18.22 10.26
CA MET A 191 -17.55 18.97 10.09
C MET A 191 -18.71 18.06 9.68
N SER A 192 -18.48 17.10 8.80
CA SER A 192 -19.49 16.11 8.39
C SER A 192 -19.94 15.25 9.57
N VAL A 193 -18.99 14.77 10.38
CA VAL A 193 -19.28 14.03 11.62
C VAL A 193 -20.03 14.91 12.61
N PHE A 194 -19.59 16.16 12.80
CA PHE A 194 -20.24 17.12 13.70
C PHE A 194 -21.71 17.32 13.31
N LEU A 195 -21.97 17.67 12.04
CA LEU A 195 -23.33 17.86 11.52
C LEU A 195 -24.20 16.61 11.73
N THR A 196 -23.64 15.42 11.49
CA THR A 196 -24.36 14.15 11.71
C THR A 196 -24.68 13.88 13.17
N VAL A 197 -23.74 14.14 14.09
CA VAL A 197 -23.91 13.84 15.52
C VAL A 197 -24.79 14.87 16.22
N THR A 198 -24.81 16.12 15.77
CA THR A 198 -25.63 17.18 16.39
C THR A 198 -27.06 17.26 15.86
N ALA A 199 -27.36 16.61 14.74
CA ALA A 199 -28.69 16.62 14.17
C ALA A 199 -29.65 15.69 14.95
N ASP A 200 -30.92 16.11 15.07
CA ASP A 200 -31.98 15.26 15.65
C ASP A 200 -32.12 13.91 14.92
N HIS A 201 -31.88 13.92 13.60
CA HIS A 201 -31.75 12.72 12.79
C HIS A 201 -30.83 12.99 11.58
N PRO A 202 -29.90 12.08 11.22
CA PRO A 202 -28.99 12.30 10.09
C PRO A 202 -29.69 12.62 8.77
N SER A 203 -30.84 12.00 8.51
CA SER A 203 -31.62 12.24 7.29
C SER A 203 -32.23 13.64 7.16
N ALA A 204 -32.22 14.45 8.23
CA ALA A 204 -32.72 15.81 8.21
C ALA A 204 -31.66 16.83 7.76
N ILE A 205 -30.42 16.38 7.54
CA ILE A 205 -29.31 17.25 7.18
C ILE A 205 -29.32 17.49 5.68
N GLU A 206 -29.35 18.75 5.29
CA GLU A 206 -29.30 19.16 3.90
C GLU A 206 -28.02 18.65 3.20
N PRO A 207 -28.10 18.30 1.89
CA PRO A 207 -26.92 17.92 1.12
C PRO A 207 -25.86 19.03 1.13
N ASN A 208 -24.61 18.67 1.44
CA ASN A 208 -23.49 19.60 1.42
C ASN A 208 -22.24 18.90 0.88
N VAL A 209 -21.43 19.61 0.09
CA VAL A 209 -20.22 19.04 -0.53
C VAL A 209 -19.22 18.47 0.49
N VAL A 210 -19.27 18.96 1.74
CA VAL A 210 -18.41 18.50 2.83
C VAL A 210 -18.48 16.99 3.07
N PHE A 211 -19.60 16.33 2.78
CA PHE A 211 -19.77 14.89 2.99
C PHE A 211 -18.88 14.02 2.10
N VAL A 212 -18.37 14.55 0.98
CA VAL A 212 -17.39 13.87 0.11
C VAL A 212 -15.97 13.88 0.69
N SER A 213 -15.68 14.73 1.69
CA SER A 213 -14.33 14.91 2.23
C SER A 213 -13.71 13.61 2.72
N GLY A 214 -14.50 12.71 3.34
CA GLY A 214 -13.99 11.40 3.78
C GLY A 214 -13.55 10.51 2.64
N TYR A 215 -14.24 10.55 1.50
CA TYR A 215 -13.86 9.79 0.30
C TYR A 215 -12.59 10.36 -0.33
N LEU A 216 -12.51 11.68 -0.49
CA LEU A 216 -11.32 12.34 -1.05
C LEU A 216 -10.10 12.17 -0.14
N LEU A 217 -10.29 12.22 1.19
CA LEU A 217 -9.24 11.98 2.16
C LEU A 217 -8.70 10.55 2.05
N LEU A 218 -9.60 9.56 1.96
CA LEU A 218 -9.19 8.18 1.72
C LEU A 218 -8.37 8.08 0.44
N LEU A 219 -8.86 8.61 -0.68
CA LEU A 219 -8.15 8.51 -1.96
C LEU A 219 -6.81 9.24 -1.95
N LEU A 220 -6.71 10.37 -1.25
CA LEU A 220 -5.45 11.12 -1.12
C LEU A 220 -4.40 10.31 -0.36
N VAL A 221 -4.77 9.77 0.81
CA VAL A 221 -3.83 9.06 1.68
C VAL A 221 -3.54 7.67 1.13
N ALA A 222 -4.58 6.91 0.77
CA ALA A 222 -4.42 5.58 0.20
C ALA A 222 -3.76 5.61 -1.18
N GLY A 223 -4.03 6.62 -2.00
CA GLY A 223 -3.38 6.81 -3.30
C GLY A 223 -1.86 7.03 -3.17
N GLN A 224 -1.45 7.87 -2.21
CA GLN A 224 -0.03 8.08 -1.90
C GLN A 224 0.63 6.78 -1.41
N PHE A 225 0.03 6.10 -0.45
CA PHE A 225 0.58 4.83 0.04
C PHE A 225 0.58 3.72 -1.01
N LEU A 226 -0.40 3.69 -1.90
CA LEU A 226 -0.48 2.72 -2.99
C LEU A 226 0.58 3.00 -4.06
N TYR A 227 0.83 4.26 -4.40
CA TYR A 227 1.94 4.63 -5.28
C TYR A 227 3.28 4.23 -4.65
N GLU A 228 3.48 4.56 -3.38
CA GLU A 228 4.70 4.17 -2.67
C GLU A 228 4.89 2.65 -2.61
N ALA A 229 3.81 1.92 -2.31
CA ALA A 229 3.81 0.46 -2.29
C ALA A 229 4.14 -0.10 -3.67
N THR A 230 3.59 0.47 -4.75
CA THR A 230 3.87 0.08 -6.14
C THR A 230 5.37 0.11 -6.42
N LEU A 231 6.05 1.22 -6.12
CA LEU A 231 7.48 1.37 -6.39
C LEU A 231 8.32 0.36 -5.60
N ARG A 232 7.94 0.15 -4.34
CA ARG A 232 8.70 -0.73 -3.44
C ARG A 232 8.47 -2.20 -3.76
N ILE A 233 7.26 -2.59 -4.14
CA ILE A 233 6.94 -3.93 -4.64
C ILE A 233 7.76 -4.24 -5.89
N GLU A 234 7.79 -3.30 -6.84
CA GLU A 234 8.56 -3.47 -8.09
C GLU A 234 10.03 -3.71 -7.81
N HIS A 235 10.63 -2.92 -6.91
CA HIS A 235 12.01 -3.09 -6.51
C HIS A 235 12.23 -4.38 -5.71
N LEU A 236 11.32 -4.72 -4.79
CA LEU A 236 11.40 -5.92 -3.96
C LEU A 236 11.44 -7.18 -4.83
N PHE A 237 10.48 -7.33 -5.75
CA PHE A 237 10.39 -8.51 -6.60
C PHE A 237 11.60 -8.67 -7.52
N VAL A 238 12.14 -7.58 -8.06
CA VAL A 238 13.33 -7.71 -8.94
C VAL A 238 14.59 -7.97 -8.13
N THR A 239 14.73 -7.40 -6.94
CA THR A 239 15.97 -7.53 -6.15
C THR A 239 16.09 -8.82 -5.34
N LEU A 240 14.97 -9.47 -4.99
CA LEU A 240 14.97 -10.70 -4.17
C LEU A 240 15.70 -11.88 -4.82
N GLY A 241 15.80 -11.92 -6.15
CA GLY A 241 16.52 -13.00 -6.85
C GLY A 241 17.97 -12.66 -7.19
N ALA A 242 18.37 -11.40 -7.08
CA ALA A 242 19.63 -10.91 -7.67
C ALA A 242 20.79 -10.83 -6.67
N ARG A 243 20.58 -11.13 -5.39
CA ARG A 243 21.59 -10.96 -4.34
C ARG A 243 22.29 -12.27 -4.00
N SER A 244 23.60 -12.21 -3.81
CA SER A 244 24.37 -13.28 -3.19
C SER A 244 23.95 -13.41 -1.71
N ASN A 245 23.41 -14.58 -1.32
CA ASN A 245 22.78 -14.88 -0.01
C ASN A 245 21.33 -14.38 0.17
N ASP A 246 20.54 -14.29 -0.90
CA ASP A 246 19.08 -14.13 -0.74
C ASP A 246 18.40 -15.47 -0.46
N ILE A 247 17.12 -15.42 -0.07
CA ILE A 247 16.29 -16.60 0.23
C ILE A 247 15.87 -17.41 -1.00
N VAL A 248 16.30 -17.01 -2.20
CA VAL A 248 15.95 -17.64 -3.48
C VAL A 248 16.99 -18.71 -3.82
N GLY A 249 16.57 -19.98 -3.87
CA GLY A 249 17.43 -21.11 -4.20
C GLY A 249 17.76 -21.26 -5.68
N ASP A 250 16.76 -21.07 -6.57
CA ASP A 250 16.94 -21.12 -8.03
C ASP A 250 16.57 -19.76 -8.65
N GLU A 251 17.60 -19.02 -9.06
CA GLU A 251 17.46 -17.69 -9.64
C GLU A 251 16.75 -17.73 -11.01
N LEU A 252 17.00 -18.74 -11.85
CA LEU A 252 16.38 -18.85 -13.17
C LEU A 252 14.90 -19.18 -13.04
N ALA A 253 14.53 -20.09 -12.13
CA ALA A 253 13.13 -20.37 -11.82
C ALA A 253 12.42 -19.12 -11.27
N TYR A 254 13.09 -18.33 -10.43
CA TYR A 254 12.53 -17.09 -9.91
C TYR A 254 12.33 -16.03 -11.00
N ARG A 255 13.29 -15.86 -11.93
CA ARG A 255 13.15 -14.96 -13.08
C ARG A 255 12.04 -15.41 -14.04
N HIS A 256 11.81 -16.72 -14.19
CA HIS A 256 10.64 -17.24 -14.91
C HIS A 256 9.33 -16.82 -14.22
N PHE A 257 9.23 -16.96 -12.89
CA PHE A 257 8.10 -16.46 -12.12
C PHE A 257 7.87 -14.95 -12.33
N LEU A 258 8.93 -14.13 -12.35
CA LEU A 258 8.83 -12.70 -12.64
C LEU A 258 8.32 -12.43 -14.07
N THR A 259 8.74 -13.25 -15.04
CA THR A 259 8.30 -13.18 -16.43
C THR A 259 6.79 -13.43 -16.54
N ASP A 260 6.29 -14.50 -15.92
CA ASP A 260 4.85 -14.84 -15.92
C ASP A 260 3.99 -13.79 -15.21
N LEU A 261 4.48 -13.28 -14.08
CA LEU A 261 3.79 -12.21 -13.34
C LEU A 261 3.72 -10.94 -14.18
N HIS A 262 4.83 -10.56 -14.82
CA HIS A 262 4.90 -9.40 -15.71
C HIS A 262 3.91 -9.52 -16.87
N ASP A 263 3.88 -10.67 -17.54
CA ASP A 263 3.00 -10.92 -18.68
C ASP A 263 1.53 -10.93 -18.25
N SER A 264 1.22 -11.49 -17.08
CA SER A 264 -0.13 -11.49 -16.53
C SER A 264 -0.63 -10.10 -16.17
N LEU A 265 0.24 -9.23 -15.62
CA LEU A 265 -0.11 -7.84 -15.30
C LEU A 265 -0.33 -6.99 -16.57
N ARG A 266 0.31 -7.38 -17.68
CA ARG A 266 0.23 -6.70 -18.98
C ARG A 266 -0.68 -7.39 -19.99
N LEU A 267 -1.40 -8.43 -19.56
CA LEU A 267 -2.28 -9.21 -20.41
C LEU A 267 -3.27 -8.30 -21.16
N ARG A 268 -3.39 -8.52 -22.46
CA ARG A 268 -4.39 -7.86 -23.31
C ARG A 268 -5.22 -8.91 -24.03
N VAL A 269 -6.53 -8.87 -23.80
CA VAL A 269 -7.50 -9.75 -24.46
C VAL A 269 -8.29 -8.89 -25.44
N TYR A 270 -8.21 -9.20 -26.73
CA TYR A 270 -8.76 -8.36 -27.82
C TYR A 270 -8.31 -6.88 -27.76
N GLY A 271 -7.05 -6.65 -27.37
CA GLY A 271 -6.46 -5.31 -27.22
C GLY A 271 -6.86 -4.57 -25.94
N LEU A 272 -7.78 -5.12 -25.14
CA LEU A 272 -8.23 -4.54 -23.87
C LEU A 272 -7.49 -5.17 -22.70
N SER A 273 -7.08 -4.34 -21.74
CA SER A 273 -6.49 -4.81 -20.49
C SER A 273 -7.62 -5.25 -19.53
N PRO A 274 -7.64 -6.51 -19.06
CA PRO A 274 -8.68 -7.00 -18.14
C PRO A 274 -8.81 -6.16 -16.87
N SER A 275 -7.70 -5.62 -16.33
CA SER A 275 -7.72 -4.75 -15.16
C SER A 275 -8.51 -3.45 -15.40
N ARG A 276 -8.35 -2.84 -16.58
CA ARG A 276 -9.08 -1.63 -16.97
C ARG A 276 -10.56 -1.92 -17.20
N VAL A 277 -10.87 -3.04 -17.86
CA VAL A 277 -12.25 -3.48 -18.05
C VAL A 277 -12.93 -3.71 -16.71
N PHE A 278 -12.25 -4.40 -15.78
CA PHE A 278 -12.73 -4.60 -14.42
C PHE A 278 -12.99 -3.27 -13.71
N GLY A 279 -12.02 -2.33 -13.74
CA GLY A 279 -12.18 -1.01 -13.15
C GLY A 279 -13.39 -0.25 -13.71
N VAL A 280 -13.56 -0.23 -15.03
CA VAL A 280 -14.71 0.42 -15.70
C VAL A 280 -16.03 -0.25 -15.31
N LEU A 281 -16.10 -1.57 -15.25
CA LEU A 281 -17.31 -2.28 -14.84
C LEU A 281 -17.69 -2.00 -13.38
N VAL A 282 -16.71 -1.95 -12.48
CA VAL A 282 -16.93 -1.56 -11.08
C VAL A 282 -17.46 -0.12 -11.02
N ALA A 283 -16.82 0.82 -11.72
CA ALA A 283 -17.29 2.20 -11.78
C ALA A 283 -18.70 2.33 -12.38
N ALA A 284 -19.01 1.56 -13.42
CA ALA A 284 -20.33 1.54 -14.05
C ALA A 284 -21.41 1.04 -13.09
N GLN A 285 -21.13 0.01 -12.27
CA GLN A 285 -22.07 -0.43 -11.24
C GLN A 285 -22.39 0.69 -10.23
N PHE A 286 -21.37 1.40 -9.75
CA PHE A 286 -21.57 2.56 -8.87
C PHE A 286 -22.32 3.70 -9.57
N ALA A 287 -22.05 3.94 -10.85
CA ALA A 287 -22.76 4.95 -11.62
C ALA A 287 -24.24 4.60 -11.82
N ILE A 288 -24.56 3.33 -12.11
CA ILE A 288 -25.95 2.86 -12.23
C ILE A 288 -26.69 3.01 -10.90
N ILE A 289 -26.06 2.64 -9.79
CA ILE A 289 -26.61 2.83 -8.44
C ILE A 289 -26.89 4.31 -8.18
N TRP A 290 -25.99 5.21 -8.60
CA TRP A 290 -26.21 6.64 -8.51
C TRP A 290 -27.39 7.09 -9.35
N LEU A 291 -27.55 6.58 -10.58
CA LEU A 291 -28.69 6.98 -11.44
C LEU A 291 -30.05 6.54 -10.89
N ILE A 292 -30.09 5.54 -10.02
CA ILE A 292 -31.32 5.04 -9.38
C ILE A 292 -31.61 5.76 -8.06
N GLY A 293 -30.59 6.27 -7.36
CA GLY A 293 -30.71 6.98 -6.08
C GLY A 293 -30.02 8.34 -6.08
N ASN A 294 -29.52 8.80 -4.94
CA ASN A 294 -28.72 10.04 -4.83
C ASN A 294 -27.21 9.77 -4.77
N GLY A 295 -26.81 8.55 -5.12
CA GLY A 295 -25.45 8.06 -4.99
C GLY A 295 -24.99 7.84 -3.54
N PRO A 296 -23.82 7.21 -3.36
CA PRO A 296 -23.30 6.86 -2.05
C PRO A 296 -22.78 8.05 -1.24
N GLN A 297 -22.87 9.28 -1.75
CA GLN A 297 -22.56 10.52 -1.03
C GLN A 297 -23.81 11.36 -0.71
N GLU A 298 -25.00 10.93 -1.15
CA GLU A 298 -26.25 11.71 -1.07
C GLU A 298 -26.04 13.13 -1.63
N LEU A 299 -25.46 13.20 -2.82
CA LEU A 299 -25.17 14.42 -3.57
C LEU A 299 -25.78 14.27 -4.96
N ASP A 300 -26.95 14.86 -5.16
CA ASP A 300 -27.71 14.67 -6.38
C ASP A 300 -27.29 15.63 -7.51
N TYR A 301 -26.00 15.60 -7.91
CA TYR A 301 -25.53 16.40 -9.04
C TYR A 301 -24.48 15.70 -9.92
N GLY A 302 -24.58 15.96 -11.23
CA GLY A 302 -23.90 15.17 -12.28
C GLY A 302 -22.37 15.26 -12.29
N LEU A 303 -21.79 16.37 -11.84
CA LEU A 303 -20.33 16.51 -11.74
C LEU A 303 -19.77 15.60 -10.64
N GLY A 304 -20.50 15.42 -9.54
CA GLY A 304 -20.17 14.46 -8.48
C GLY A 304 -20.09 13.03 -9.01
N LEU A 305 -21.09 12.63 -9.80
CA LEU A 305 -21.10 11.31 -10.46
C LEU A 305 -19.87 11.10 -11.36
N LEU A 306 -19.55 12.08 -12.22
CA LEU A 306 -18.42 11.96 -13.16
C LEU A 306 -17.09 11.78 -12.44
N VAL A 307 -16.83 12.62 -11.42
CA VAL A 307 -15.60 12.57 -10.63
C VAL A 307 -15.50 11.23 -9.89
N ASN A 308 -16.56 10.82 -9.19
CA ASN A 308 -16.57 9.57 -8.44
C ASN A 308 -16.43 8.33 -9.33
N ALA A 309 -17.14 8.27 -10.45
CA ALA A 309 -17.03 7.16 -11.40
C ALA A 309 -15.60 7.04 -11.96
N SER A 310 -14.98 8.17 -12.30
CA SER A 310 -13.61 8.20 -12.82
C SER A 310 -12.59 7.69 -11.78
N LEU A 311 -12.70 8.18 -10.53
CA LEU A 311 -11.81 7.77 -9.44
C LEU A 311 -12.02 6.29 -9.05
N ASN A 312 -13.27 5.82 -9.03
CA ASN A 312 -13.57 4.40 -8.79
C ASN A 312 -13.05 3.49 -9.90
N ALA A 313 -13.04 3.93 -11.16
CA ALA A 313 -12.48 3.14 -12.26
C ALA A 313 -10.96 2.92 -12.08
N ILE A 314 -10.25 3.95 -11.63
CA ILE A 314 -8.82 3.89 -11.34
C ILE A 314 -8.56 2.97 -10.16
N LEU A 315 -9.30 3.16 -9.05
CA LEU A 315 -9.18 2.33 -7.86
C LEU A 315 -9.48 0.86 -8.17
N GLY A 316 -10.53 0.57 -8.94
CA GLY A 316 -10.89 -0.78 -9.36
C GLY A 316 -9.80 -1.42 -10.23
N THR A 317 -9.16 -0.65 -11.11
CA THR A 317 -8.03 -1.12 -11.93
C THR A 317 -6.85 -1.53 -11.03
N ALA A 318 -6.48 -0.68 -10.08
CA ALA A 318 -5.38 -0.95 -9.16
C ALA A 318 -5.68 -2.13 -8.21
N ALA A 319 -6.92 -2.23 -7.72
CA ALA A 319 -7.36 -3.36 -6.90
C ALA A 319 -7.29 -4.69 -7.66
N PHE A 320 -7.65 -4.72 -8.94
CA PHE A 320 -7.52 -5.93 -9.77
C PHE A 320 -6.05 -6.35 -9.92
N GLN A 321 -5.15 -5.42 -10.24
CA GLN A 321 -3.72 -5.73 -10.36
C GLN A 321 -3.13 -6.20 -9.03
N PHE A 322 -3.59 -5.62 -7.92
CA PHE A 322 -3.24 -6.08 -6.59
C PHE A 322 -3.66 -7.55 -6.34
N LEU A 323 -4.89 -7.93 -6.69
CA LEU A 323 -5.35 -9.32 -6.58
C LEU A 323 -4.51 -10.30 -7.42
N VAL A 324 -4.05 -9.88 -8.61
CA VAL A 324 -3.13 -10.68 -9.43
C VAL A 324 -1.82 -10.93 -8.67
N VAL A 325 -1.22 -9.89 -8.09
CA VAL A 325 0.01 -10.05 -7.28
C VAL A 325 -0.22 -10.94 -6.06
N VAL A 326 -1.33 -10.77 -5.33
CA VAL A 326 -1.64 -11.64 -4.16
C VAL A 326 -1.71 -13.11 -4.57
N ARG A 327 -2.34 -13.40 -5.72
CA ARG A 327 -2.42 -14.77 -6.25
C ARG A 327 -1.02 -15.34 -6.56
N TYR A 328 -0.18 -14.57 -7.27
CA TYR A 328 1.18 -15.01 -7.62
C TYR A 328 2.07 -15.15 -6.38
N PHE A 329 2.00 -14.20 -5.47
CA PHE A 329 2.72 -14.22 -4.20
C PHE A 329 2.33 -15.43 -3.35
N ASN A 330 1.05 -15.79 -3.30
CA ASN A 330 0.61 -17.00 -2.59
C ASN A 330 1.19 -18.29 -3.21
N ARG A 331 1.20 -18.38 -4.54
CA ARG A 331 1.79 -19.52 -5.26
C ARG A 331 3.29 -19.65 -5.02
N LEU A 332 3.98 -18.50 -5.01
CA LEU A 332 5.40 -18.38 -4.71
C LEU A 332 5.72 -18.87 -3.29
N LEU A 333 4.96 -18.44 -2.27
CA LEU A 333 5.19 -18.86 -0.88
C LEU A 333 4.91 -20.36 -0.66
N ASN A 334 3.89 -20.91 -1.33
CA ASN A 334 3.50 -22.30 -1.16
C ASN A 334 4.27 -23.27 -2.08
N ALA A 335 5.14 -22.77 -2.97
CA ALA A 335 5.88 -23.55 -3.96
C ALA A 335 4.96 -24.59 -4.66
N SER A 336 3.78 -24.14 -5.09
CA SER A 336 2.71 -25.02 -5.57
C SER A 336 2.52 -24.93 -7.08
N GLY A 337 2.29 -26.06 -7.73
CA GLY A 337 1.99 -26.12 -9.16
C GLY A 337 3.22 -25.85 -10.01
N GLU A 338 3.14 -24.86 -10.89
CA GLU A 338 4.19 -24.52 -11.87
C GLU A 338 5.45 -23.89 -11.26
N TYR A 339 5.33 -23.32 -10.05
CA TYR A 339 6.42 -22.64 -9.34
C TYR A 339 6.97 -23.46 -8.17
N SER A 340 6.85 -24.79 -8.21
CA SER A 340 7.47 -25.69 -7.22
C SER A 340 8.99 -25.55 -7.17
N ASP A 341 9.58 -25.21 -8.30
CA ASP A 341 11.02 -25.15 -8.50
C ASP A 341 11.61 -23.86 -7.92
N VAL A 342 10.76 -22.86 -7.66
CA VAL A 342 11.15 -21.61 -7.01
C VAL A 342 11.29 -21.85 -5.51
N GLU A 343 12.48 -22.30 -5.08
CA GLU A 343 12.74 -22.59 -3.67
C GLU A 343 12.99 -21.28 -2.89
N LEU A 344 11.94 -20.71 -2.31
CA LEU A 344 12.07 -19.70 -1.27
C LEU A 344 12.40 -20.38 0.06
N THR A 345 13.57 -20.15 0.63
CA THR A 345 14.04 -20.81 1.85
C THR A 345 14.03 -19.86 3.05
N TYR A 346 13.59 -20.36 4.20
CA TYR A 346 13.73 -19.65 5.46
C TYR A 346 15.08 -19.95 6.09
N GLU A 347 15.82 -18.89 6.41
CA GLU A 347 17.16 -18.96 7.00
C GLU A 347 17.18 -18.41 8.44
N PRO A 348 17.05 -19.25 9.48
CA PRO A 348 16.92 -18.82 10.88
C PRO A 348 17.89 -17.72 11.38
N PHE A 349 19.13 -17.71 10.86
CA PHE A 349 20.20 -16.78 11.27
C PHE A 349 20.58 -15.79 10.16
N HIS A 350 19.66 -15.55 9.22
CA HIS A 350 19.84 -14.57 8.16
C HIS A 350 20.14 -13.17 8.73
N VAL A 351 20.97 -12.41 8.03
CA VAL A 351 21.48 -11.08 8.45
C VAL A 351 20.39 -10.04 8.71
N ASP A 352 19.18 -10.28 8.20
CA ASP A 352 18.02 -9.41 8.40
C ASP A 352 17.38 -9.54 9.79
N GLY A 353 17.67 -10.63 10.52
CA GLY A 353 17.08 -10.95 11.83
C GLY A 353 15.63 -11.48 11.76
N TYR A 354 15.10 -11.78 10.57
CA TYR A 354 13.73 -12.26 10.36
C TYR A 354 13.66 -13.43 9.36
N GLY A 355 14.74 -14.19 9.21
CA GLY A 355 14.72 -15.37 8.38
C GLY A 355 14.86 -15.13 6.88
N GLY A 356 15.25 -13.91 6.48
CA GLY A 356 15.21 -13.40 5.11
C GLY A 356 13.86 -12.82 4.69
N PHE A 357 12.83 -12.91 5.54
CA PHE A 357 11.46 -12.46 5.22
C PHE A 357 11.18 -11.00 5.64
N ARG A 358 12.15 -10.24 6.15
CA ARG A 358 11.92 -8.88 6.68
C ARG A 358 11.26 -7.95 5.67
N ASP A 359 11.72 -7.96 4.42
CA ASP A 359 11.22 -7.03 3.41
C ASP A 359 9.80 -7.40 2.93
N LEU A 360 9.51 -8.70 2.85
CA LEU A 360 8.15 -9.21 2.64
C LEU A 360 7.21 -8.82 3.80
N GLY A 361 7.72 -8.87 5.03
CA GLY A 361 7.01 -8.36 6.21
C GLY A 361 6.73 -6.87 6.12
N ARG A 362 7.73 -6.05 5.79
CA ARG A 362 7.58 -4.59 5.66
C ARG A 362 6.60 -4.20 4.55
N PHE A 363 6.63 -4.90 3.42
CA PHE A 363 5.63 -4.77 2.38
C PHE A 363 4.22 -5.00 2.95
N ALA A 364 4.09 -6.06 3.73
CA ALA A 364 2.80 -6.48 4.21
C ALA A 364 2.22 -5.52 5.28
N ILE A 365 3.05 -4.89 6.12
CA ILE A 365 2.61 -3.79 7.02
C ILE A 365 1.95 -2.65 6.25
N ARG A 366 2.52 -2.26 5.12
CA ARG A 366 2.03 -1.10 4.35
C ARG A 366 0.68 -1.37 3.73
N ILE A 367 0.48 -2.57 3.19
CA ILE A 367 -0.84 -3.00 2.73
C ILE A 367 -1.83 -2.99 3.89
N ASN A 368 -1.43 -3.46 5.08
CA ASN A 368 -2.30 -3.39 6.26
C ASN A 368 -2.66 -1.96 6.65
N MET A 369 -1.73 -0.99 6.53
CA MET A 369 -2.05 0.43 6.77
C MET A 369 -3.08 0.96 5.77
N ILE A 370 -2.96 0.61 4.49
CA ILE A 370 -3.95 0.97 3.46
C ILE A 370 -5.32 0.35 3.79
N LEU A 371 -5.33 -0.92 4.19
CA LEU A 371 -6.55 -1.62 4.62
C LEU A 371 -7.17 -0.95 5.86
N THR A 372 -6.38 -0.59 6.88
CA THR A 372 -6.86 0.12 8.07
C THR A 372 -7.56 1.42 7.69
N MET A 373 -6.94 2.22 6.81
CA MET A 373 -7.53 3.48 6.32
C MET A 373 -8.82 3.24 5.54
N ALA A 374 -8.85 2.22 4.68
CA ALA A 374 -10.07 1.83 3.96
C ALA A 374 -11.18 1.39 4.93
N GLY A 375 -10.85 0.64 5.98
CA GLY A 375 -11.76 0.26 7.05
C GLY A 375 -12.34 1.48 7.77
N LEU A 376 -11.50 2.44 8.19
CA LEU A 376 -11.94 3.69 8.82
C LEU A 376 -12.86 4.52 7.91
N TYR A 377 -12.58 4.56 6.61
CA TYR A 377 -13.48 5.22 5.66
C TYR A 377 -14.82 4.48 5.53
N LEU A 378 -14.84 3.15 5.54
CA LEU A 378 -16.09 2.40 5.49
C LEU A 378 -16.96 2.64 6.73
N VAL A 379 -16.35 2.80 7.90
CA VAL A 379 -17.03 3.23 9.12
C VAL A 379 -17.66 4.61 8.94
N TYR A 380 -16.86 5.59 8.53
CA TYR A 380 -17.33 6.94 8.23
C TYR A 380 -18.48 6.90 7.20
N ARG A 381 -18.31 6.16 6.11
CA ARG A 381 -19.29 6.05 5.03
C ARG A 381 -20.58 5.43 5.51
N LEU A 382 -20.53 4.34 6.28
CA LEU A 382 -21.73 3.67 6.78
C LEU A 382 -22.51 4.57 7.75
N TYR A 383 -21.82 5.22 8.67
CA TYR A 383 -22.47 6.03 9.72
C TYR A 383 -22.88 7.42 9.26
N VAL A 384 -21.94 8.19 8.70
CA VAL A 384 -22.16 9.59 8.34
C VAL A 384 -23.02 9.67 7.09
N VAL A 385 -22.68 8.87 6.08
CA VAL A 385 -23.33 8.98 4.78
C VAL A 385 -24.50 8.00 4.67
N GLY A 386 -24.31 6.75 5.08
CA GLY A 386 -25.38 5.74 5.10
C GLY A 386 -26.52 6.11 6.05
N GLY A 387 -26.22 6.71 7.21
CA GLY A 387 -27.22 7.21 8.14
C GLY A 387 -28.09 8.32 7.55
N ARG A 388 -27.52 9.20 6.73
CA ARG A 388 -28.29 10.26 6.02
C ARG A 388 -29.27 9.66 5.00
N ALA A 389 -28.91 8.54 4.40
CA ALA A 389 -29.74 7.83 3.42
C ALA A 389 -30.86 6.98 4.05
N ILE A 390 -30.92 6.84 5.39
CA ILE A 390 -31.96 6.07 6.08
C ILE A 390 -33.07 6.99 6.61
N PRO A 391 -34.37 6.69 6.37
CA PRO A 391 -35.48 7.42 6.98
C PRO A 391 -35.53 7.27 8.51
N ARG A 392 -36.23 8.17 9.22
CA ARG A 392 -36.37 8.14 10.70
C ARG A 392 -36.88 6.82 11.29
N GLY A 393 -37.63 6.03 10.52
CA GLY A 393 -38.11 4.71 10.94
C GLY A 393 -37.11 3.56 10.71
N GLY A 394 -35.86 3.87 10.35
CA GLY A 394 -34.82 2.88 10.06
C GLY A 394 -34.92 2.30 8.65
N VAL A 395 -34.09 1.28 8.36
CA VAL A 395 -34.00 0.63 7.04
C VAL A 395 -35.36 0.04 6.62
N MET A 396 -36.15 -0.45 7.58
CA MET A 396 -37.49 -1.00 7.32
C MET A 396 -38.51 0.06 6.89
N ALA A 397 -38.22 1.35 7.09
CA ALA A 397 -39.09 2.46 6.69
C ALA A 397 -38.78 3.00 5.29
N ILE A 398 -37.82 2.42 4.55
CA ILE A 398 -37.51 2.80 3.16
C ILE A 398 -38.70 2.54 2.21
N GLY A 399 -39.67 1.71 2.62
CA GLY A 399 -40.98 1.58 1.96
C GLY A 399 -40.98 0.81 0.65
N ASP A 400 -39.87 0.83 -0.11
CA ASP A 400 -39.69 0.14 -1.38
C ASP A 400 -38.52 -0.89 -1.32
N PRO A 401 -38.74 -2.14 -1.75
CA PRO A 401 -37.70 -3.17 -1.78
C PRO A 401 -36.48 -2.81 -2.63
N LEU A 402 -36.68 -2.12 -3.76
CA LEU A 402 -35.56 -1.74 -4.65
C LEU A 402 -34.67 -0.70 -3.96
N SER A 403 -35.25 0.32 -3.35
CA SER A 403 -34.55 1.37 -2.61
C SER A 403 -33.80 0.79 -1.39
N THR A 404 -34.40 -0.19 -0.72
CA THR A 404 -33.75 -0.93 0.38
C THR A 404 -32.55 -1.74 -0.12
N ALA A 405 -32.69 -2.41 -1.27
CA ALA A 405 -31.60 -3.14 -1.89
C ALA A 405 -30.47 -2.22 -2.37
N VAL A 406 -30.80 -1.07 -2.95
CA VAL A 406 -29.84 -0.03 -3.36
C VAL A 406 -29.04 0.46 -2.14
N TRP A 407 -29.71 0.73 -1.02
CA TRP A 407 -29.03 1.12 0.22
C TRP A 407 -28.10 0.01 0.73
N LEU A 408 -28.57 -1.24 0.82
CA LEU A 408 -27.76 -2.38 1.27
C LEU A 408 -26.53 -2.58 0.37
N ILE A 409 -26.71 -2.56 -0.94
CA ILE A 409 -25.61 -2.71 -1.90
C ILE A 409 -24.63 -1.54 -1.79
N SER A 410 -25.12 -0.31 -1.55
CA SER A 410 -24.30 0.90 -1.51
C SER A 410 -23.47 1.05 -0.23
N PHE A 411 -23.97 0.55 0.91
CA PHE A 411 -23.33 0.77 2.21
C PHE A 411 -22.84 -0.52 2.88
N VAL A 412 -23.56 -1.63 2.75
CA VAL A 412 -23.14 -2.94 3.30
C VAL A 412 -22.26 -3.69 2.30
N GLY A 413 -22.56 -3.61 1.00
CA GLY A 413 -21.76 -4.25 -0.06
C GLY A 413 -20.26 -3.95 0.01
N PRO A 414 -19.83 -2.67 0.12
CA PRO A 414 -18.42 -2.32 0.28
C PRO A 414 -17.78 -2.87 1.56
N VAL A 415 -18.53 -2.99 2.66
CA VAL A 415 -18.04 -3.59 3.91
C VAL A 415 -17.77 -5.08 3.74
N VAL A 416 -18.69 -5.80 3.08
CA VAL A 416 -18.50 -7.22 2.75
C VAL A 416 -17.33 -7.40 1.80
N GLY A 417 -17.25 -6.59 0.74
CA GLY A 417 -16.14 -6.62 -0.22
C GLY A 417 -14.78 -6.36 0.45
N TYR A 418 -14.72 -5.40 1.37
CA TYR A 418 -13.54 -5.14 2.18
C TYR A 418 -13.19 -6.32 3.09
N ALA A 419 -14.17 -6.89 3.81
CA ALA A 419 -13.92 -8.02 4.71
C ALA A 419 -13.37 -9.24 3.95
N LEU A 420 -13.93 -9.54 2.77
CA LEU A 420 -13.43 -10.59 1.89
C LEU A 420 -12.01 -10.29 1.38
N GLY A 421 -11.76 -9.06 0.91
CA GLY A 421 -10.46 -8.64 0.40
C GLY A 421 -9.37 -8.64 1.47
N ALA A 422 -9.64 -8.05 2.64
CA ALA A 422 -8.74 -8.02 3.78
C ALA A 422 -8.50 -9.43 4.35
N GLY A 423 -9.55 -10.25 4.42
CA GLY A 423 -9.45 -11.66 4.84
C GLY A 423 -8.60 -12.49 3.87
N ALA A 424 -8.84 -12.37 2.57
CA ALA A 424 -8.05 -13.02 1.54
C ALA A 424 -6.58 -12.57 1.60
N TRP A 425 -6.33 -11.27 1.74
CA TRP A 425 -4.98 -10.74 1.93
C TRP A 425 -4.28 -11.31 3.17
N GLY A 426 -4.95 -11.27 4.32
CA GLY A 426 -4.40 -11.78 5.59
C GLY A 426 -4.09 -13.27 5.52
N TYR A 427 -4.98 -14.06 4.91
CA TYR A 427 -4.82 -15.50 4.78
C TYR A 427 -3.75 -15.89 3.74
N TYR A 428 -3.83 -15.34 2.52
CA TYR A 428 -2.96 -15.75 1.42
C TYR A 428 -1.56 -15.13 1.47
N SER A 429 -1.35 -14.08 2.27
CA SER A 429 -0.04 -13.41 2.38
C SER A 429 0.58 -13.62 3.76
N PHE A 430 0.08 -12.93 4.79
CA PHE A 430 0.68 -12.95 6.13
C PHE A 430 0.69 -14.33 6.76
N TRP A 431 -0.46 -15.01 6.75
CA TRP A 431 -0.58 -16.34 7.33
C TRP A 431 0.22 -17.36 6.54
N SER A 432 0.22 -17.26 5.21
CA SER A 432 1.04 -18.12 4.35
C SER A 432 2.54 -17.96 4.62
N MET A 433 3.04 -16.72 4.82
CA MET A 433 4.43 -16.47 5.20
C MET A 433 4.76 -17.08 6.55
N HIS A 434 3.93 -16.83 7.58
CA HIS A 434 4.12 -17.40 8.91
C HIS A 434 4.13 -18.93 8.87
N ALA A 435 3.14 -19.54 8.22
CA ALA A 435 3.03 -20.99 8.09
C ALA A 435 4.26 -21.59 7.39
N LYS A 436 4.80 -20.91 6.38
CA LYS A 436 6.05 -21.30 5.72
C LYS A 436 7.25 -21.23 6.67
N MET A 437 7.48 -20.09 7.31
CA MET A 437 8.60 -19.91 8.26
C MET A 437 8.56 -20.95 9.38
N VAL A 438 7.37 -21.23 9.92
CA VAL A 438 7.17 -22.29 10.92
C VAL A 438 7.49 -23.67 10.35
N ARG A 439 6.97 -24.00 9.16
CA ARG A 439 7.19 -25.30 8.51
C ARG A 439 8.69 -25.53 8.23
N ASP A 440 9.37 -24.53 7.71
CA ASP A 440 10.78 -24.60 7.36
C ASP A 440 11.65 -24.67 8.62
N LYS A 441 11.32 -23.90 9.67
CA LYS A 441 11.95 -24.04 11.00
C LYS A 441 11.82 -25.45 11.56
N HIS A 442 10.63 -26.07 11.49
CA HIS A 442 10.43 -27.46 11.94
C HIS A 442 11.18 -28.48 11.07
N ARG A 443 11.29 -28.23 9.77
CA ARG A 443 12.08 -29.07 8.85
C ARG A 443 13.57 -29.01 9.21
N ILE A 444 14.10 -27.82 9.44
CA ILE A 444 15.49 -27.60 9.87
C ILE A 444 15.73 -28.26 11.23
N ALA A 445 14.85 -28.02 12.21
CA ALA A 445 14.95 -28.63 13.54
C ALA A 445 14.97 -30.16 13.51
N ARG A 446 14.14 -30.79 12.65
CA ARG A 446 14.13 -32.26 12.47
C ARG A 446 15.41 -32.78 11.82
N LYS A 447 15.99 -32.05 10.85
CA LYS A 447 17.28 -32.41 10.23
C LYS A 447 18.38 -32.47 11.30
N TYR A 448 18.44 -31.49 12.20
CA TYR A 448 19.38 -31.47 13.33
C TYR A 448 19.18 -32.60 14.33
N GLN A 449 17.94 -32.86 14.75
CA GLN A 449 17.65 -33.93 15.73
C GLN A 449 18.00 -35.33 15.21
N GLY A 450 18.04 -35.53 13.89
CA GLY A 450 18.37 -36.82 13.27
C GLY A 450 19.86 -37.10 13.07
N THR A 451 20.77 -36.13 13.23
CA THR A 451 22.16 -36.23 12.76
C THR A 451 23.27 -36.12 13.82
N ALA A 452 23.07 -35.50 15.00
CA ALA A 452 24.18 -35.18 15.90
C ALA A 452 24.07 -35.84 17.28
N ARG A 453 24.98 -36.77 17.58
CA ARG A 453 25.13 -37.44 18.89
C ARG A 453 26.60 -37.41 19.35
N GLU A 454 27.20 -36.22 19.47
CA GLU A 454 28.39 -35.93 20.28
C GLU A 454 28.55 -34.40 20.40
N VAL A 455 29.16 -33.90 21.49
CA VAL A 455 28.99 -32.52 22.00
C VAL A 455 30.33 -31.80 22.17
N ASP A 456 30.43 -30.58 21.64
CA ASP A 456 31.38 -29.53 22.07
C ASP A 456 30.63 -28.24 22.49
N ASN A 457 31.02 -27.66 23.63
CA ASN A 457 30.17 -26.75 24.44
C ASN A 457 30.54 -25.26 24.40
N ASP A 458 31.60 -24.87 23.69
CA ASP A 458 32.31 -23.61 24.00
C ASP A 458 32.09 -22.43 23.02
N ARG A 459 31.09 -22.46 22.12
CA ARG A 459 30.79 -21.32 21.23
C ARG A 459 29.33 -20.82 21.33
N THR A 460 29.16 -19.51 21.51
CA THR A 460 27.87 -18.82 21.35
C THR A 460 27.65 -18.43 19.88
N PRO A 461 26.48 -18.74 19.26
CA PRO A 461 26.18 -18.39 17.87
C PRO A 461 26.05 -16.87 17.63
N ALA A 462 26.44 -16.41 16.44
CA ALA A 462 26.25 -15.02 15.99
C ALA A 462 25.39 -14.94 14.71
N ALA A 463 24.82 -13.77 14.41
CA ALA A 463 24.04 -13.55 13.18
C ALA A 463 24.93 -13.73 11.93
N GLY A 464 24.47 -14.49 10.94
CA GLY A 464 25.19 -14.79 9.69
C GLY A 464 25.99 -16.10 9.68
N ASP A 465 26.07 -16.82 10.79
CA ASP A 465 26.69 -18.15 10.82
C ASP A 465 25.80 -19.19 10.09
N ARG A 466 26.42 -20.07 9.28
CA ARG A 466 25.69 -21.15 8.59
C ARG A 466 25.22 -22.18 9.61
N ILE A 467 23.99 -22.65 9.44
CA ILE A 467 23.40 -23.76 10.20
C ILE A 467 24.35 -24.98 10.27
N GLU A 468 25.02 -25.30 9.17
CA GLU A 468 25.96 -26.43 9.08
C GLU A 468 27.32 -26.18 9.77
N SER A 469 27.59 -24.96 10.25
CA SER A 469 28.79 -24.65 11.04
C SER A 469 28.62 -24.93 12.55
N PHE A 470 27.51 -25.53 12.94
CA PHE A 470 27.07 -25.71 14.33
C PHE A 470 26.75 -27.17 14.64
N ASP A 471 27.77 -28.03 14.59
CA ASP A 471 27.65 -29.49 14.65
C ASP A 471 27.29 -30.08 16.03
N ASP A 472 27.00 -29.25 17.05
CA ASP A 472 26.80 -29.72 18.44
C ASP A 472 25.34 -29.62 18.93
N SER A 473 24.81 -30.79 19.31
CA SER A 473 23.46 -30.98 19.83
C SER A 473 23.39 -30.71 21.34
N GLU A 474 22.36 -29.94 21.75
CA GLU A 474 22.03 -29.48 23.13
C GLU A 474 22.62 -28.13 23.60
N GLY A 475 23.53 -27.52 22.82
CA GLY A 475 24.11 -26.20 23.16
C GLY A 475 23.18 -24.98 22.98
N PRO A 476 23.66 -23.76 23.29
CA PRO A 476 22.94 -22.49 23.08
C PRO A 476 22.40 -22.29 21.65
N ALA A 477 22.91 -23.05 20.67
CA ALA A 477 22.42 -23.11 19.29
C ALA A 477 21.01 -23.71 19.13
N TRP A 478 20.67 -24.76 19.88
CA TRP A 478 19.30 -25.31 19.87
C TRP A 478 18.31 -24.33 20.49
N ALA A 479 18.70 -23.67 21.58
CA ALA A 479 17.93 -22.59 22.19
C ALA A 479 17.79 -21.39 21.23
N ALA A 480 18.83 -21.05 20.48
CA ALA A 480 18.79 -20.00 19.46
C ALA A 480 17.87 -20.36 18.28
N LEU A 481 17.90 -21.61 17.80
CA LEU A 481 16.96 -22.08 16.77
C LEU A 481 15.52 -22.07 17.31
N GLN A 482 15.28 -22.49 18.56
CA GLN A 482 13.97 -22.38 19.19
C GLN A 482 13.50 -20.93 19.32
N ALA A 483 14.40 -20.00 19.62
CA ALA A 483 14.13 -18.57 19.70
C ALA A 483 14.04 -17.87 18.32
N ALA A 484 14.46 -18.54 17.24
CA ALA A 484 14.48 -17.96 15.90
C ALA A 484 13.08 -17.47 15.46
N PRO A 485 13.01 -16.33 14.76
CA PRO A 485 11.76 -15.65 14.44
C PRO A 485 10.88 -16.50 13.53
N THR A 486 9.62 -16.70 13.90
CA THR A 486 8.60 -17.39 13.08
C THR A 486 7.66 -16.41 12.38
N TRP A 487 7.86 -15.11 12.60
CA TRP A 487 7.08 -14.05 11.99
C TRP A 487 8.00 -13.16 11.16
N PRO A 488 7.53 -12.67 10.01
CA PRO A 488 8.33 -11.80 9.14
C PRO A 488 8.54 -10.38 9.74
N LEU A 489 7.99 -10.13 10.94
CA LEU A 489 7.95 -8.85 11.65
C LEU A 489 7.84 -9.08 13.16
N GLU A 490 8.05 -8.01 13.94
CA GLU A 490 7.76 -8.01 15.37
C GLU A 490 6.27 -8.24 15.68
N VAL A 491 6.01 -9.15 16.63
CA VAL A 491 4.66 -9.53 17.08
C VAL A 491 3.86 -8.34 17.62
N ASN A 492 4.52 -7.40 18.31
CA ASN A 492 3.88 -6.20 18.85
C ASN A 492 3.30 -5.29 17.73
N LYS A 493 4.02 -5.17 16.60
CA LYS A 493 3.53 -4.45 15.42
C LYS A 493 2.32 -5.16 14.81
N MET A 494 2.30 -6.49 14.81
CA MET A 494 1.20 -7.28 14.30
C MET A 494 -0.09 -7.14 15.14
N ALA A 495 0.03 -7.17 16.47
CA ALA A 495 -1.11 -6.99 17.39
C ALA A 495 -1.74 -5.59 17.25
N SER A 496 -0.91 -4.55 17.09
CA SER A 496 -1.38 -3.19 16.80
C SER A 496 -2.12 -3.11 15.45
N LEU A 497 -1.64 -3.82 14.42
CA LEU A 497 -2.29 -3.82 13.10
C LEU A 497 -3.63 -4.56 13.10
N LEU A 498 -3.71 -5.72 13.75
CA LEU A 498 -4.95 -6.50 13.89
C LEU A 498 -6.01 -5.74 14.70
N SER A 499 -5.62 -5.16 15.84
CA SER A 499 -6.52 -4.32 16.63
C SER A 499 -7.00 -3.09 15.84
N SER A 500 -6.10 -2.40 15.14
CA SER A 500 -6.47 -1.23 14.32
C SER A 500 -7.38 -1.56 13.12
N ASN A 501 -7.32 -2.77 12.57
CA ASN A 501 -8.13 -3.18 11.41
C ASN A 501 -9.51 -3.72 11.79
N VAL A 502 -9.60 -4.47 12.89
CA VAL A 502 -10.80 -5.21 13.27
C VAL A 502 -11.70 -4.39 14.19
N LEU A 503 -11.14 -3.61 15.14
CA LEU A 503 -11.94 -2.81 16.08
C LEU A 503 -12.84 -1.78 15.37
N PRO A 504 -12.36 -1.00 14.39
CA PRO A 504 -13.22 -0.01 13.74
C PRO A 504 -14.41 -0.63 13.02
N LEU A 505 -14.35 -1.88 12.57
CA LEU A 505 -15.45 -2.55 11.85
C LEU A 505 -16.47 -3.21 12.79
N LEU A 506 -16.07 -3.55 14.01
CA LEU A 506 -16.95 -4.17 15.00
C LEU A 506 -17.81 -3.14 15.75
N PHE A 507 -17.30 -1.92 15.98
CA PHE A 507 -18.09 -0.82 16.58
C PHE A 507 -19.34 -0.39 15.76
N PRO A 508 -19.30 -0.34 14.42
CA PRO A 508 -20.44 -0.06 13.53
C PRO A 508 -21.61 -1.01 13.61
N VAL A 509 -21.30 -2.30 13.55
CA VAL A 509 -22.31 -3.33 13.37
C VAL A 509 -23.26 -3.37 14.58
N SER A 510 -22.82 -2.95 15.77
CA SER A 510 -23.65 -2.93 16.97
C SER A 510 -24.57 -1.71 17.11
N ASN A 511 -24.38 -0.62 16.36
CA ASN A 511 -25.23 0.59 16.47
C ASN A 511 -26.04 0.88 15.20
N VAL A 512 -25.82 0.15 14.11
CA VAL A 512 -26.64 0.26 12.87
C VAL A 512 -27.73 -0.81 12.83
N LEU A 513 -27.57 -1.91 13.58
CA LEU A 513 -28.56 -2.99 13.69
C LEU A 513 -29.48 -2.86 14.92
N PHE A 514 -29.22 -1.89 15.79
CA PHE A 514 -29.98 -1.57 17.01
C PHE A 514 -30.16 -0.06 17.08
#